data_AF-A0A552IZQ8-F1
#
_entry.id   AF-A0A552IZQ8-F1
#
_cell.length_a   1.000
_cell.length_b   1.000
_cell.length_c   1.000
_cell.angle_alpha   90.00
_cell.angle_beta   90.00
_cell.angle_gamma   90.00
#
_symmetry.space_group_name_H-M   'P 1'
#
loop_
_entity.id
_entity.type
_entity.pdbx_description
1 polymer ?
#
loop_
_entity_poly.entity_id
_entity_poly.type
_entity_poly.pdbx_seq_one_letter_code
_entity_poly.pdbx_strand_id
1 'polypeptide(L)'
;MTEFDEITSHLIQRIENLEKILQIDEREEVAITDHKGQSFIIIHIQDDTQACTITANEIEIVIDNFDITKIFKVSNVSKIGFIPIDGKKGFLGFGTSHCDCVFFDKSDCCFVEFKFNANSLKKVTKNRCQAINQLSNTIDYFDARLDKNYLDLNLEAYVCTPEFYPRDDVAWKSLAIEFLENYGIELFESNHKICK
;
A
#
# COMPACT_ATOMS: atom_id res chain seq x y z
N MET A 1 -14.24 -20.44 -11.10
CA MET A 1 -13.84 -19.07 -10.76
C MET A 1 -13.37 -19.15 -9.31
N THR A 2 -12.14 -18.75 -9.03
CA THR A 2 -11.66 -18.70 -7.63
C THR A 2 -12.20 -17.44 -6.95
N GLU A 3 -12.27 -17.42 -5.62
CA GLU A 3 -12.68 -16.24 -4.83
C GLU A 3 -11.87 -14.98 -5.22
N PHE A 4 -10.55 -15.15 -5.44
CA PHE A 4 -9.68 -14.08 -5.93
C PHE A 4 -10.09 -13.55 -7.31
N ASP A 5 -10.51 -14.43 -8.23
CA ASP A 5 -10.97 -14.02 -9.56
C ASP A 5 -12.28 -13.24 -9.49
N GLU A 6 -13.17 -13.58 -8.54
CA GLU A 6 -14.43 -12.88 -8.30
C GLU A 6 -14.16 -11.46 -7.77
N ILE A 7 -13.27 -11.35 -6.77
CA ILE A 7 -12.81 -10.06 -6.22
C ILE A 7 -12.21 -9.19 -7.32
N THR A 8 -11.28 -9.75 -8.08
CA THR A 8 -10.61 -9.04 -9.18
C THR A 8 -11.62 -8.54 -10.21
N SER A 9 -12.56 -9.40 -10.61
CA SER A 9 -13.60 -9.06 -11.58
C SER A 9 -14.52 -7.95 -11.07
N HIS A 10 -14.93 -8.02 -9.81
CA HIS A 10 -15.76 -6.99 -9.17
C HIS A 10 -15.07 -5.63 -9.13
N LEU A 11 -13.80 -5.60 -8.72
CA LEU A 11 -13.01 -4.36 -8.69
C LEU A 11 -12.86 -3.76 -10.10
N ILE A 12 -12.50 -4.56 -11.10
CA ILE A 12 -12.33 -4.10 -12.50
C ILE A 12 -13.63 -3.55 -13.08
N GLN A 13 -14.77 -4.19 -12.80
CA GLN A 13 -16.07 -3.74 -13.32
C GLN A 13 -16.53 -2.41 -12.73
N ARG A 14 -16.07 -2.06 -11.51
CA ARG A 14 -16.50 -0.86 -10.79
C ARG A 14 -15.50 0.28 -10.86
N ILE A 15 -14.23 -0.02 -11.07
CA ILE A 15 -13.14 0.95 -11.08
C ILE A 15 -12.59 1.04 -12.50
N GLU A 16 -12.96 2.12 -13.20
CA GLU A 16 -12.58 2.36 -14.58
C GLU A 16 -11.06 2.34 -14.76
N ASN A 17 -10.56 1.67 -15.81
CA ASN A 17 -9.14 1.54 -16.16
C ASN A 17 -8.28 0.76 -15.15
N LEU A 18 -8.87 0.14 -14.12
CA LEU A 18 -8.11 -0.65 -13.14
C LEU A 18 -7.36 -1.82 -13.80
N GLU A 19 -8.00 -2.50 -14.76
CA GLU A 19 -7.42 -3.65 -15.49
C GLU A 19 -6.08 -3.34 -16.18
N LYS A 20 -5.81 -2.07 -16.51
CA LYS A 20 -4.59 -1.63 -17.20
C LYS A 20 -3.41 -1.46 -16.25
N ILE A 21 -3.67 -1.38 -14.95
CA ILE A 21 -2.69 -1.02 -13.91
C ILE A 21 -2.57 -2.11 -12.84
N LEU A 22 -3.61 -2.93 -12.66
CA LEU A 22 -3.60 -4.05 -11.74
C LEU A 22 -2.48 -5.04 -12.10
N GLN A 23 -1.63 -5.33 -11.12
CA GLN A 23 -0.60 -6.36 -11.20
C GLN A 23 -1.01 -7.53 -10.33
N ILE A 24 -0.72 -8.75 -10.78
CA ILE A 24 -1.00 -9.98 -10.03
C ILE A 24 0.33 -10.66 -9.74
N ASP A 25 0.54 -11.03 -8.47
CA ASP A 25 1.72 -11.74 -8.01
C ASP A 25 1.31 -12.99 -7.22
N GLU A 26 1.97 -14.12 -7.47
CA GLU A 26 1.65 -15.43 -6.88
C GLU A 26 2.74 -15.93 -5.92
N ARG A 27 3.70 -15.07 -5.54
CA ARG A 27 4.74 -15.41 -4.56
C ARG A 27 4.18 -15.36 -3.13
N GLU A 28 4.71 -16.23 -2.28
CA GLU A 28 4.32 -16.30 -0.85
C GLU A 28 4.79 -15.11 0.00
N GLU A 29 5.83 -14.44 -0.48
CA GLU A 29 6.35 -13.22 0.09
C GLU A 29 6.55 -12.17 -1.00
N VAL A 30 6.00 -10.99 -0.77
CA VAL A 30 6.11 -9.84 -1.67
C VAL A 30 6.70 -8.68 -0.89
N ALA A 31 7.66 -7.99 -1.50
CA ALA A 31 8.19 -6.73 -1.00
C ALA A 31 7.78 -5.60 -1.93
N ILE A 32 7.37 -4.48 -1.37
CA ILE A 32 6.90 -3.29 -2.09
C ILE A 32 7.76 -2.10 -1.67
N THR A 33 8.16 -1.25 -2.61
CA THR A 33 8.95 -0.04 -2.34
C THR A 33 8.39 1.16 -3.09
N ASP A 34 8.73 2.37 -2.62
CA ASP A 34 8.67 3.58 -3.43
C ASP A 34 9.93 3.72 -4.30
N HIS A 35 9.76 4.10 -5.57
CA HIS A 35 10.83 4.62 -6.39
C HIS A 35 10.37 5.85 -7.19
N LYS A 36 10.92 7.02 -6.84
CA LYS A 36 10.61 8.31 -7.48
C LYS A 36 9.13 8.70 -7.36
N GLY A 37 8.52 8.43 -6.20
CA GLY A 37 7.13 8.79 -5.89
C GLY A 37 6.11 7.87 -6.55
N GLN A 38 6.46 6.61 -6.78
CA GLN A 38 5.54 5.57 -7.22
C GLN A 38 5.91 4.25 -6.56
N SER A 39 4.89 3.51 -6.14
CA SER A 39 5.03 2.19 -5.54
C SER A 39 5.25 1.09 -6.61
N PHE A 40 6.08 0.12 -6.26
CA PHE A 40 6.40 -1.03 -7.11
C PHE A 40 6.55 -2.30 -6.27
N ILE A 41 6.10 -3.43 -6.82
CA ILE A 41 6.53 -4.74 -6.37
C ILE A 41 7.99 -4.94 -6.75
N ILE A 42 8.79 -5.42 -5.79
CA ILE A 42 10.17 -5.84 -5.99
C ILE A 42 10.18 -7.27 -6.53
N ILE A 43 10.86 -7.48 -7.65
CA ILE A 43 11.08 -8.80 -8.25
C ILE A 43 12.18 -9.53 -7.51
N HIS A 44 13.29 -8.83 -7.26
CA HIS A 44 14.49 -9.41 -6.68
C HIS A 44 15.27 -8.36 -5.88
N ILE A 45 15.91 -8.82 -4.80
CA ILE A 45 16.82 -8.03 -3.98
C ILE A 45 18.18 -8.74 -4.03
N GLN A 46 19.21 -7.99 -4.38
CA GLN A 46 20.60 -8.44 -4.38
C GLN A 46 21.29 -7.89 -3.13
N ASP A 47 21.34 -8.70 -2.09
CA ASP A 47 21.87 -8.30 -0.78
C ASP A 47 23.35 -7.92 -0.83
N ASP A 48 24.11 -8.49 -1.76
CA ASP A 48 25.55 -8.27 -1.95
C ASP A 48 25.86 -6.92 -2.61
N THR A 49 25.00 -6.46 -3.51
CA THR A 49 25.19 -5.21 -4.26
C THR A 49 24.35 -4.05 -3.76
N GLN A 50 23.50 -4.28 -2.75
CA GLN A 50 22.45 -3.33 -2.34
C GLN A 50 21.66 -2.84 -3.55
N ALA A 51 21.28 -3.76 -4.44
CA ALA A 51 20.46 -3.44 -5.60
C ALA A 51 19.11 -4.14 -5.47
N CYS A 52 18.07 -3.54 -6.06
CA CYS A 52 16.81 -4.24 -6.26
C CYS A 52 16.32 -4.09 -7.69
N THR A 53 15.51 -5.05 -8.12
CA THR A 53 14.86 -5.03 -9.43
C THR A 53 13.37 -4.86 -9.23
N ILE A 54 12.79 -3.88 -9.90
CA ILE A 54 11.35 -3.63 -9.95
C ILE A 54 10.86 -3.74 -11.40
N THR A 55 9.56 -3.93 -11.59
CA THR A 55 8.93 -3.84 -12.92
C THR A 55 8.16 -2.52 -13.04
N ALA A 56 8.47 -1.73 -14.07
CA ALA A 56 7.69 -0.54 -14.44
C ALA A 56 7.24 -0.63 -15.90
N ASN A 57 5.93 -0.77 -16.15
CA ASN A 57 5.37 -1.02 -17.49
C ASN A 57 6.04 -2.21 -18.19
N GLU A 58 6.10 -3.36 -17.52
CA GLU A 58 6.70 -4.59 -18.08
C GLU A 58 8.22 -4.50 -18.35
N ILE A 59 8.86 -3.40 -17.98
CA ILE A 59 10.30 -3.21 -18.10
C ILE A 59 10.93 -3.39 -16.72
N GLU A 60 11.92 -4.28 -16.64
CA GLU A 60 12.76 -4.43 -15.44
C GLU A 60 13.70 -3.23 -15.29
N ILE A 61 13.71 -2.64 -14.11
CA ILE A 61 14.59 -1.54 -13.74
C ILE A 61 15.41 -1.98 -12.53
N VAL A 62 16.74 -1.91 -12.66
CA VAL A 62 17.67 -2.11 -11.55
C VAL A 62 17.86 -0.77 -10.85
N ILE A 63 17.69 -0.77 -9.52
CA ILE A 63 17.92 0.35 -8.63
C ILE A 63 19.17 0.04 -7.81
N ASP A 64 20.26 0.74 -8.09
CA ASP A 64 21.49 0.66 -7.30
C ASP A 64 21.39 1.46 -6.00
N ASN A 65 22.15 1.07 -4.97
CA ASN A 65 22.15 1.68 -3.63
C ASN A 65 20.75 1.69 -2.99
N PHE A 66 20.02 0.61 -3.16
CA PHE A 66 18.72 0.36 -2.59
C PHE A 66 18.82 0.21 -1.06
N ASP A 67 17.99 0.97 -0.35
CA ASP A 67 17.86 0.89 1.10
C ASP A 67 16.78 -0.12 1.46
N ILE A 68 17.20 -1.32 1.89
CA ILE A 68 16.31 -2.43 2.25
C ILE A 68 15.34 -2.08 3.39
N THR A 69 15.63 -1.04 4.18
CA THR A 69 14.72 -0.59 5.25
C THR A 69 13.49 0.15 4.74
N LYS A 70 13.46 0.48 3.44
CA LYS A 70 12.36 1.21 2.77
C LYS A 70 11.43 0.28 2.00
N ILE A 71 11.11 -0.86 2.61
CA ILE A 71 10.16 -1.83 2.06
C ILE A 71 8.93 -1.96 2.95
N PHE A 72 7.80 -2.25 2.31
CA PHE A 72 6.66 -2.87 2.95
C PHE A 72 6.62 -4.35 2.56
N LYS A 73 6.66 -5.24 3.54
CA LYS A 73 6.60 -6.68 3.31
C LYS A 73 5.16 -7.19 3.44
N VAL A 74 4.78 -8.10 2.56
CA VAL A 74 3.55 -8.88 2.64
C VAL A 74 3.96 -10.35 2.64
N SER A 75 3.56 -11.09 3.67
CA SER A 75 3.89 -12.51 3.84
C SER A 75 2.62 -13.37 3.93
N ASN A 76 2.77 -14.67 3.68
CA ASN A 76 1.70 -15.68 3.78
C ASN A 76 0.55 -15.41 2.81
N VAL A 77 0.87 -14.98 1.61
CA VAL A 77 -0.11 -14.77 0.53
C VAL A 77 -0.02 -15.91 -0.46
N SER A 78 -1.14 -16.41 -0.98
CA SER A 78 -1.09 -17.30 -2.15
C SER A 78 -1.05 -16.52 -3.46
N LYS A 79 -1.68 -15.33 -3.45
CA LYS A 79 -1.91 -14.49 -4.60
C LYS A 79 -2.31 -13.09 -4.13
N ILE A 80 -1.71 -12.05 -4.70
CA ILE A 80 -2.08 -10.67 -4.44
C ILE A 80 -2.45 -9.95 -5.74
N GLY A 81 -3.44 -9.08 -5.65
CA GLY A 81 -3.64 -7.99 -6.60
C GLY A 81 -2.98 -6.73 -6.05
N PHE A 82 -2.15 -6.07 -6.85
CA PHE A 82 -1.43 -4.87 -6.48
C PHE A 82 -1.78 -3.70 -7.42
N ILE A 83 -2.07 -2.55 -6.83
CA ILE A 83 -2.51 -1.36 -7.52
C ILE A 83 -1.63 -0.19 -7.05
N PRO A 84 -0.68 0.29 -7.86
CA PRO A 84 -0.01 1.55 -7.56
C PRO A 84 -1.01 2.71 -7.70
N ILE A 85 -1.17 3.53 -6.65
CA ILE A 85 -2.20 4.57 -6.58
C ILE A 85 -1.64 5.95 -6.95
N ASP A 86 -0.65 6.44 -6.20
CA ASP A 86 0.05 7.69 -6.50
C ASP A 86 1.25 7.45 -7.44
N GLY A 87 1.77 8.54 -8.01
CA GLY A 87 2.88 8.53 -8.93
C GLY A 87 2.50 8.88 -10.36
N LYS A 88 3.51 9.15 -11.18
CA LYS A 88 3.30 9.56 -12.59
C LYS A 88 2.53 8.54 -13.41
N LYS A 89 2.61 7.27 -13.02
CA LYS A 89 1.87 6.16 -13.62
C LYS A 89 0.99 5.47 -12.56
N GLY A 90 0.74 6.12 -11.42
CA GLY A 90 -0.20 5.64 -10.42
C GLY A 90 -1.61 5.77 -10.96
N PHE A 91 -2.50 4.90 -10.49
CA PHE A 91 -3.89 4.83 -10.92
C PHE A 91 -4.62 6.19 -10.84
N LEU A 92 -4.33 6.97 -9.80
CA LEU A 92 -4.94 8.29 -9.58
C LEU A 92 -4.02 9.47 -9.94
N GLY A 93 -2.81 9.18 -10.40
CA GLY A 93 -1.85 10.17 -10.88
C GLY A 93 -1.18 11.00 -9.79
N PHE A 94 -0.04 11.60 -10.16
CA PHE A 94 0.88 12.28 -9.25
C PHE A 94 0.28 13.52 -8.57
N GLY A 95 0.41 13.61 -7.24
CA GLY A 95 0.15 14.82 -6.46
C GLY A 95 -1.31 15.03 -6.07
N THR A 96 -2.14 13.99 -6.19
CA THR A 96 -3.56 13.99 -5.83
C THR A 96 -3.82 13.79 -4.33
N SER A 97 -2.75 13.70 -3.52
CA SER A 97 -2.83 13.44 -2.07
C SER A 97 -3.59 12.14 -1.79
N HIS A 98 -3.15 11.07 -2.44
CA HIS A 98 -3.66 9.71 -2.25
C HIS A 98 -2.56 8.83 -1.70
N CYS A 99 -2.92 7.60 -1.28
CA CYS A 99 -1.94 6.68 -0.74
C CYS A 99 -1.02 6.13 -1.83
N ASP A 100 0.10 5.52 -1.47
CA ASP A 100 1.07 5.02 -2.44
C ASP A 100 0.57 3.78 -3.20
N CYS A 101 -0.09 2.85 -2.51
CA CYS A 101 -0.68 1.68 -3.15
C CYS A 101 -1.90 1.12 -2.41
N VAL A 102 -2.63 0.27 -3.13
CA VAL A 102 -3.60 -0.67 -2.59
C VAL A 102 -3.16 -2.07 -3.00
N PHE A 103 -3.29 -3.04 -2.09
CA PHE A 103 -3.20 -4.45 -2.46
C PHE A 103 -4.35 -5.24 -1.83
N PHE A 104 -4.69 -6.37 -2.43
CA PHE A 104 -5.71 -7.26 -1.89
C PHE A 104 -5.34 -8.72 -2.15
N ASP A 105 -5.85 -9.61 -1.31
CA ASP A 105 -5.87 -11.05 -1.55
C ASP A 105 -7.33 -11.55 -1.47
N LYS A 106 -7.52 -12.84 -1.17
CA LYS A 106 -8.85 -13.45 -1.02
C LYS A 106 -9.61 -13.00 0.24
N SER A 107 -8.95 -12.37 1.21
CA SER A 107 -9.48 -12.11 2.55
C SER A 107 -9.33 -10.66 2.98
N ASP A 108 -8.27 -9.98 2.57
CA ASP A 108 -7.94 -8.63 3.02
C ASP A 108 -7.79 -7.68 1.82
N CYS A 109 -8.21 -6.42 2.00
CA CYS A 109 -7.91 -5.29 1.11
C CYS A 109 -7.21 -4.20 1.93
N CYS A 110 -5.98 -3.86 1.55
CA CYS A 110 -5.08 -3.04 2.33
C CYS A 110 -4.70 -1.76 1.59
N PHE A 111 -4.93 -0.61 2.23
CA PHE A 111 -4.48 0.70 1.77
C PHE A 111 -3.16 1.05 2.43
N VAL A 112 -2.14 1.47 1.65
CA VAL A 112 -0.77 1.63 2.18
C VAL A 112 -0.18 2.98 1.77
N GLU A 113 0.36 3.67 2.76
CA GLU A 113 1.05 4.95 2.60
C GLU A 113 2.46 4.89 3.20
N PHE A 114 3.46 5.27 2.41
CA PHE A 114 4.87 5.25 2.75
C PHE A 114 5.35 6.61 3.28
N LYS A 115 6.02 6.57 4.43
CA LYS A 115 6.75 7.71 5.01
C LYS A 115 8.22 7.37 5.25
N PHE A 116 8.79 6.45 4.46
CA PHE A 116 10.18 5.99 4.54
C PHE A 116 11.23 7.10 4.51
N ASN A 117 10.95 8.22 3.85
CA ASN A 117 11.88 9.35 3.72
C ASN A 117 11.81 10.35 4.88
N ALA A 118 10.99 10.09 5.90
CA ALA A 118 10.98 10.91 7.10
C ALA A 118 12.34 10.84 7.81
N ASN A 119 12.83 11.98 8.26
CA ASN A 119 14.18 12.11 8.83
C ASN A 119 14.21 12.91 10.15
N SER A 120 13.05 13.13 10.77
CA SER A 120 12.96 13.97 11.97
C SER A 120 11.79 13.59 12.86
N LEU A 121 12.08 13.36 14.14
CA LEU A 121 11.08 13.17 15.20
C LEU A 121 10.13 14.38 15.34
N LYS A 122 10.61 15.60 15.04
CA LYS A 122 9.81 16.84 15.15
C LYS A 122 8.64 16.89 14.15
N LYS A 123 8.68 16.05 13.11
CA LYS A 123 7.66 16.02 12.04
C LYS A 123 6.74 14.81 12.13
N VAL A 124 6.91 13.92 13.12
CA VAL A 124 6.16 12.65 13.23
C VAL A 124 4.65 12.87 13.17
N THR A 125 4.09 13.73 14.03
CA THR A 125 2.65 14.01 14.05
C THR A 125 2.16 14.56 12.71
N LYS A 126 2.89 15.52 12.13
CA LYS A 126 2.55 16.10 10.83
C LYS A 126 2.53 15.03 9.73
N ASN A 127 3.55 14.16 9.69
CA ASN A 127 3.66 13.11 8.69
C ASN A 127 2.55 12.06 8.84
N ARG A 128 2.19 11.70 10.08
CA ARG A 128 1.07 10.80 10.39
C ARG A 128 -0.27 11.39 9.92
N CYS A 129 -0.58 12.64 10.25
CA CYS A 129 -1.81 13.29 9.78
C CYS A 129 -1.86 13.39 8.25
N GLN A 130 -0.73 13.70 7.61
CA GLN A 130 -0.66 13.69 6.14
C GLN A 130 -0.93 12.31 5.56
N ALA A 131 -0.34 11.26 6.14
CA ALA A 131 -0.57 9.89 5.71
C ALA A 131 -2.04 9.48 5.84
N ILE A 132 -2.67 9.81 6.98
CA ILE A 132 -4.08 9.56 7.22
C ILE A 132 -4.96 10.27 6.19
N ASN A 133 -4.67 11.52 5.86
CA ASN A 133 -5.43 12.23 4.81
C ASN A 133 -5.29 11.55 3.44
N GLN A 134 -4.10 11.04 3.09
CA GLN A 134 -3.86 10.33 1.84
C GLN A 134 -4.62 8.99 1.77
N LEU A 135 -4.60 8.22 2.86
CA LEU A 135 -5.39 7.00 3.01
C LEU A 135 -6.88 7.31 2.89
N SER A 136 -7.36 8.28 3.66
CA SER A 136 -8.76 8.74 3.68
C SER A 136 -9.27 9.10 2.29
N ASN A 137 -8.52 9.93 1.56
CA ASN A 137 -8.89 10.33 0.19
C ASN A 137 -8.97 9.14 -0.78
N THR A 138 -8.11 8.13 -0.59
CA THR A 138 -8.12 6.94 -1.43
C THR A 138 -9.29 6.04 -1.09
N ILE A 139 -9.58 5.85 0.20
CA ILE A 139 -10.75 5.10 0.66
C ILE A 139 -12.04 5.76 0.16
N ASP A 140 -12.18 7.08 0.29
CA ASP A 140 -13.35 7.81 -0.22
C ASP A 140 -13.54 7.60 -1.74
N TYR A 141 -12.44 7.57 -2.49
CA TYR A 141 -12.46 7.29 -3.92
C TYR A 141 -12.99 5.87 -4.22
N PHE A 142 -12.52 4.86 -3.48
CA PHE A 142 -12.90 3.46 -3.66
C PHE A 142 -14.34 3.23 -3.19
N ASP A 143 -14.71 3.74 -2.02
CA ASP A 143 -16.06 3.67 -1.45
C ASP A 143 -17.11 4.20 -2.42
N ALA A 144 -16.85 5.34 -3.05
CA ALA A 144 -17.77 5.95 -4.02
C ALA A 144 -18.00 5.07 -5.27
N ARG A 145 -17.02 4.26 -5.68
CA ARG A 145 -17.11 3.40 -6.87
C ARG A 145 -17.64 2.01 -6.57
N LEU A 146 -17.29 1.51 -5.40
CA LEU A 146 -17.71 0.20 -4.93
C LEU A 146 -19.07 0.25 -4.24
N ASP A 147 -19.61 1.45 -3.96
CA ASP A 147 -20.77 1.64 -3.09
C ASP A 147 -20.53 0.96 -1.74
N LYS A 148 -19.30 1.11 -1.23
CA LYS A 148 -18.76 0.45 -0.04
C LYS A 148 -18.83 -1.08 -0.04
N ASN A 149 -19.09 -1.72 -1.18
CA ASN A 149 -19.14 -3.16 -1.30
C ASN A 149 -17.78 -3.72 -1.73
N TYR A 150 -17.01 -4.23 -0.77
CA TYR A 150 -15.72 -4.88 -0.98
C TYR A 150 -15.81 -6.42 -0.96
N LEU A 151 -16.99 -7.00 -1.21
CA LEU A 151 -17.21 -8.46 -1.18
C LEU A 151 -16.72 -9.12 0.11
N ASP A 152 -17.07 -8.53 1.24
CA ASP A 152 -16.74 -9.02 2.59
C ASP A 152 -15.23 -9.10 2.91
N LEU A 153 -14.35 -8.49 2.10
CA LEU A 153 -12.93 -8.35 2.43
C LEU A 153 -12.74 -7.54 3.72
N ASN A 154 -11.81 -7.98 4.56
CA ASN A 154 -11.35 -7.18 5.70
C ASN A 154 -10.59 -5.97 5.17
N LEU A 155 -11.01 -4.78 5.56
CA LEU A 155 -10.34 -3.55 5.17
C LEU A 155 -9.32 -3.17 6.23
N GLU A 156 -8.09 -2.90 5.80
CA GLU A 156 -7.00 -2.45 6.65
C GLU A 156 -6.25 -1.28 6.02
N ALA A 157 -5.64 -0.43 6.84
CA ALA A 157 -4.83 0.69 6.40
C ALA A 157 -3.47 0.69 7.10
N TYR A 158 -2.41 1.04 6.36
CA TYR A 158 -1.02 0.98 6.81
C TYR A 158 -0.30 2.30 6.56
N VAL A 159 0.35 2.83 7.59
CA VAL A 159 1.33 3.91 7.49
C VAL A 159 2.72 3.36 7.76
N CYS A 160 3.53 3.25 6.71
CA CYS A 160 4.86 2.65 6.77
C CYS A 160 5.88 3.71 7.16
N THR A 161 6.38 3.66 8.39
CA THR A 161 7.30 4.67 8.93
C THR A 161 8.66 4.06 9.29
N PRO A 162 9.76 4.84 9.21
CA PRO A 162 11.08 4.41 9.66
C PRO A 162 11.09 3.94 11.12
N GLU A 163 12.04 3.07 11.47
CA GLU A 163 12.16 2.48 12.81
C GLU A 163 12.29 3.49 13.95
N PHE A 164 12.82 4.69 13.68
CA PHE A 164 12.97 5.72 14.73
C PHE A 164 11.62 6.31 15.19
N TYR A 165 10.51 6.06 14.48
CA TYR A 165 9.20 6.55 14.91
C TYR A 165 8.82 5.90 16.26
N PRO A 166 8.30 6.69 17.21
CA PRO A 166 7.85 6.14 18.48
C PRO A 166 6.66 5.21 18.24
N ARG A 167 6.89 3.90 18.43
CA ARG A 167 5.84 2.87 18.42
C ARG A 167 5.03 2.94 19.71
N ASP A 168 3.75 2.54 19.64
CA ASP A 168 2.81 2.49 20.77
C ASP A 168 2.56 3.80 21.53
N ASP A 169 2.87 4.93 20.89
CA ASP A 169 2.60 6.27 21.40
C ASP A 169 1.10 6.57 21.47
N VAL A 170 0.68 7.26 22.53
CA VAL A 170 -0.70 7.69 22.77
C VAL A 170 -1.25 8.51 21.59
N ALA A 171 -0.43 9.38 20.99
CA ALA A 171 -0.89 10.18 19.86
C ALA A 171 -1.21 9.32 18.62
N TRP A 172 -0.45 8.24 18.37
CA TRP A 172 -0.79 7.29 17.32
C TRP A 172 -2.09 6.55 17.62
N LYS A 173 -2.26 6.06 18.86
CA LYS A 173 -3.47 5.34 19.27
C LYS A 173 -4.73 6.20 19.13
N SER A 174 -4.67 7.47 19.51
CA SER A 174 -5.78 8.42 19.29
C SER A 174 -6.14 8.55 17.81
N LEU A 175 -5.14 8.70 16.94
CA LEU A 175 -5.35 8.81 15.49
C LEU A 175 -5.95 7.52 14.90
N ALA A 176 -5.48 6.36 15.33
CA ALA A 176 -6.00 5.07 14.86
C ALA A 176 -7.44 4.82 15.29
N ILE A 177 -7.81 5.21 16.52
CA ILE A 177 -9.20 5.15 17.00
C ILE A 177 -10.10 6.07 16.19
N GLU A 178 -9.70 7.33 15.98
CA GLU A 178 -10.47 8.29 15.18
C GLU A 178 -10.66 7.79 13.74
N PHE A 179 -9.62 7.20 13.15
CA PHE A 179 -9.70 6.61 11.81
C PHE A 179 -10.68 5.44 11.75
N LEU A 180 -10.64 4.53 12.74
CA LEU A 180 -11.56 3.41 12.85
C LEU A 180 -13.02 3.89 13.04
N GLU A 181 -13.26 4.91 13.86
CA GLU A 181 -14.60 5.47 14.07
C GLU A 181 -15.17 6.11 12.78
N ASN A 182 -14.32 6.75 11.98
CA ASN A 182 -14.74 7.44 10.76
C ASN A 182 -14.96 6.49 9.58
N TYR A 183 -14.09 5.48 9.42
CA TYR A 183 -14.06 4.63 8.23
C TYR A 183 -14.49 3.17 8.50
N GLY A 184 -14.49 2.73 9.76
CA GLY A 184 -14.68 1.31 10.09
C GLY A 184 -13.49 0.43 9.67
N ILE A 185 -12.32 1.02 9.45
CA ILE A 185 -11.10 0.38 8.94
C ILE A 185 -10.01 0.47 10.01
N GLU A 186 -9.32 -0.64 10.29
CA GLU A 186 -8.20 -0.65 11.24
C GLU A 186 -6.96 0.04 10.64
N LEU A 187 -6.28 0.87 11.45
CA LEU A 187 -5.10 1.62 11.04
C LEU A 187 -3.84 1.16 11.80
N PHE A 188 -2.82 0.75 11.05
CA PHE A 188 -1.57 0.22 11.57
C PHE A 188 -0.37 1.10 11.19
N GLU A 189 0.59 1.25 12.11
CA GLU A 189 1.90 1.84 11.82
C GLU A 189 2.92 0.70 11.72
N SER A 190 3.05 0.12 10.53
CA SER A 190 3.86 -1.08 10.28
C SER A 190 4.44 -1.08 8.87
N ASN A 191 5.58 -1.76 8.73
CA ASN A 191 6.22 -2.04 7.44
C ASN A 191 5.98 -3.50 6.99
N HIS A 192 5.05 -4.21 7.65
CA HIS A 192 4.79 -5.63 7.40
C HIS A 192 3.31 -5.97 7.61
N LYS A 193 2.76 -6.76 6.68
CA LYS A 193 1.49 -7.51 6.78
C LYS A 193 1.76 -9.00 6.70
N ILE A 194 1.11 -9.77 7.57
CA ILE A 194 0.96 -11.22 7.43
C ILE A 194 -0.49 -11.49 7.04
N CYS A 195 -0.72 -12.05 5.86
CA CYS A 195 -2.04 -12.44 5.37
C CYS A 195 -2.56 -13.72 6.04
N LYS A 196 -3.89 -13.84 6.07
CA LYS A 196 -4.60 -14.91 6.81
C LYS A 196 -4.78 -16.18 5.97
#